data_AF-A0A257LZI1-F1
#
_entry.id   AF-A0A257LZI1-F1
#
_cell.length_a   1.000
_cell.length_b   1.000
_cell.length_c   1.000
_cell.angle_alpha   90.00
_cell.angle_beta   90.00
_cell.angle_gamma   90.00
#
_symmetry.space_group_name_H-M   'P 1'
#
loop_
_entity.id
_entity.type
_entity.pdbx_description
1 polymer ?
#
loop_
_entity_poly.entity_id
_entity_poly.type
_entity_poly.pdbx_seq_one_letter_code
_entity_poly.pdbx_strand_id
1 'polypeptide(L)' 'MSKNLLISSMLGLLVAAFMMNAAWRHNSHGEIHSDGAVDWSYWLLIGFSGFLPVFVVSGLLGLVVIRFLRPP' A
#
# COMPACT_ATOMS: atom_id res chain seq x y z
N MET A 1 6.40 -18.81 -5.80
CA MET A 1 5.24 -18.08 -5.27
C MET A 1 5.63 -17.12 -4.15
N SER A 2 6.40 -17.54 -3.13
CA SER A 2 6.76 -16.68 -1.98
C SER A 2 7.54 -15.40 -2.30
N LYS A 3 8.46 -15.41 -3.29
CA LYS A 3 9.21 -14.20 -3.67
C LYS A 3 8.33 -13.11 -4.28
N ASN A 4 7.35 -13.48 -5.11
CA ASN A 4 6.41 -12.52 -5.72
C ASN A 4 5.48 -11.91 -4.65
N LEU A 5 4.99 -12.74 -3.73
CA LEU A 5 4.25 -12.28 -2.55
C LEU A 5 5.06 -11.29 -1.71
N LEU A 6 6.34 -11.57 -1.46
CA LEU A 6 7.21 -10.65 -0.73
C LEU A 6 7.37 -9.32 -1.46
N ILE A 7 7.70 -9.35 -2.76
CA ILE A 7 7.90 -8.13 -3.56
C ILE A 7 6.62 -7.29 -3.61
N SER A 8 5.48 -7.91 -3.90
CA SER A 8 4.19 -7.21 -3.94
C SER A 8 3.80 -6.63 -2.59
N SER A 9 4.04 -7.35 -1.49
CA SER A 9 3.85 -6.81 -0.13
C SER A 9 4.76 -5.62 0.15
N MET A 10 6.04 -5.68 -0.22
CA MET A 10 6.98 -4.57 -0.02
C MET A 10 6.57 -3.33 -0.83
N LEU A 11 6.18 -3.51 -2.10
CA LEU A 11 5.69 -2.41 -2.94
C LEU A 11 4.40 -1.80 -2.37
N GLY A 12 3.46 -2.64 -1.95
CA GLY A 12 2.22 -2.19 -1.31
C GLY A 12 2.49 -1.40 -0.03
N LEU A 13 3.36 -1.92 0.86
CA LEU A 13 3.71 -1.25 2.11
C LEU A 13 4.41 0.09 1.88
N LEU A 14 5.27 0.18 0.86
CA LEU A 14 5.95 1.42 0.50
C LEU A 14 4.94 2.50 0.07
N VAL A 15 3.97 2.13 -0.77
CA VAL A 15 2.91 3.06 -1.22
C VAL A 15 1.98 3.44 -0.07
N ALA A 16 1.61 2.48 0.79
CA ALA A 16 0.83 2.75 1.98
C ALA A 16 1.53 3.76 2.91
N ALA A 17 2.80 3.55 3.22
CA ALA A 17 3.59 4.45 4.05
C ALA A 17 3.69 5.85 3.43
N PHE A 18 3.90 5.93 2.11
CA PHE A 18 3.91 7.20 1.39
C PHE A 18 2.56 7.94 1.52
N MET A 19 1.45 7.25 1.26
CA MET A 19 0.11 7.85 1.36
C MET A 19 -0.25 8.28 2.78
N MET A 20 0.05 7.44 3.77
CA MET A 20 -0.17 7.76 5.18
C MET A 20 0.65 8.97 5.63
N ASN A 21 1.91 9.09 5.19
CA ASN A 21 2.74 10.27 5.46
C ASN A 21 2.24 11.52 4.73
N ALA A 22 1.82 11.40 3.48
CA ALA A 22 1.25 12.52 2.73
C ALA A 22 -0.03 13.03 3.40
N ALA A 23 -0.95 12.13 3.74
CA ALA A 23 -2.19 12.47 4.42
C ALA A 23 -1.94 13.08 5.81
N TRP A 24 -1.00 12.52 6.58
CA TRP A 24 -0.60 13.08 7.88
C TRP A 24 -0.16 14.54 7.79
N ARG A 25 0.58 14.89 6.73
CA ARG A 25 1.06 16.26 6.46
C ARG A 25 -0.03 17.17 5.89
N HIS A 26 -0.97 16.63 5.13
CA HIS A 26 -2.08 17.35 4.50
C HIS A 26 -3.40 17.23 5.28
N ASN A 27 -3.33 17.25 6.61
CA ASN A 27 -4.48 17.14 7.51
C ASN A 27 -5.10 18.53 7.82
N SER A 28 -5.44 19.32 6.80
CA SER A 28 -5.90 20.71 6.99
C SER A 28 -7.24 20.83 7.72
N HIS A 29 -8.07 19.79 7.67
CA HIS A 29 -9.38 19.75 8.33
C HIS A 29 -9.38 18.98 9.65
N GLY A 30 -8.23 18.49 10.12
CA GLY A 30 -8.14 17.74 11.37
C GLY A 30 -8.76 16.34 11.34
N GLU A 31 -9.15 15.83 10.16
CA GLU A 31 -9.83 14.53 10.00
C GLU A 31 -9.00 13.33 10.48
N ILE A 32 -7.67 13.43 10.42
CA ILE A 32 -6.75 12.33 10.78
C ILE A 32 -6.28 12.46 12.23
N HIS A 33 -5.89 13.67 12.63
CA HIS A 33 -5.47 13.99 13.98
C HIS A 33 -5.92 15.41 14.36
N SER A 34 -6.50 15.55 15.55
CA SER A 34 -6.92 16.82 16.14
C SER A 34 -6.88 16.69 17.66
N ASP A 35 -6.56 17.78 18.36
CA ASP A 35 -6.65 17.89 19.83
C ASP A 35 -5.96 16.76 20.60
N GLY A 36 -4.85 16.23 20.05
CA GLY A 36 -4.08 15.13 20.65
C GLY A 36 -4.67 13.73 20.44
N ALA A 37 -5.77 13.61 19.71
CA ALA A 37 -6.36 12.33 19.29
C ALA A 37 -6.05 12.01 17.82
N VAL A 38 -6.06 10.72 17.48
CA VAL A 38 -5.85 10.22 16.11
C VAL A 38 -7.03 9.34 15.74
N ASP A 39 -7.63 9.59 14.58
CA ASP A 39 -8.56 8.64 13.95
C ASP A 39 -7.75 7.54 13.26
N TRP A 40 -7.44 6.51 14.05
CA TRP A 40 -6.67 5.36 13.57
C TRP A 40 -7.37 4.62 12.44
N SER A 41 -8.70 4.54 12.46
CA SER A 41 -9.47 3.82 11.44
C SER A 41 -9.34 4.53 10.10
N TYR A 42 -9.51 5.85 10.07
CA TYR A 42 -9.37 6.64 8.85
C TYR A 42 -7.92 6.66 8.36
N TRP A 43 -6.95 6.85 9.25
CA TRP A 43 -5.53 6.84 8.89
C TRP A 43 -5.07 5.51 8.29
N LEU A 44 -5.49 4.39 8.88
CA LEU A 44 -5.20 3.05 8.35
C LEU A 44 -5.95 2.75 7.05
N LEU A 45 -7.18 3.25 6.89
CA LEU A 45 -7.93 3.11 5.64
C LEU A 45 -7.21 3.80 4.47
N ILE A 46 -6.63 4.98 4.69
CA ILE A 46 -5.78 5.66 3.70
C ILE A 46 -4.60 4.77 3.30
N GLY A 47 -3.87 4.22 4.28
CA GLY A 47 -2.78 3.28 4.01
C GLY A 47 -3.24 2.05 3.22
N PHE A 48 -4.36 1.46 3.62
CA PHE A 48 -4.94 0.28 2.96
C PHE A 48 -5.36 0.57 1.51
N SER A 49 -5.91 1.76 1.24
CA SER A 49 -6.29 2.20 -0.10
C SER A 49 -5.10 2.29 -1.06
N GLY A 50 -3.89 2.56 -0.56
CA GLY A 50 -2.65 2.52 -1.33
C GLY A 50 -2.06 1.11 -1.43
N PHE A 51 -2.06 0.37 -0.31
CA PHE A 51 -1.51 -0.98 -0.22
C PHE A 51 -2.20 -1.95 -1.19
N LEU A 52 -3.53 -2.07 -1.08
CA LEU A 52 -4.27 -3.17 -1.70
C LEU A 52 -4.18 -3.15 -3.23
N PRO A 53 -4.39 -2.01 -3.93
CA PRO A 53 -4.27 -1.98 -5.39
C PRO A 53 -2.86 -2.34 -5.85
N VAL A 54 -1.83 -1.81 -5.19
CA VAL A 54 -0.43 -2.05 -5.57
C VAL A 54 -0.03 -3.49 -5.32
N PHE A 55 -0.41 -4.07 -4.18
CA PHE A 55 -0.19 -5.47 -3.86
C PHE A 55 -0.81 -6.38 -4.93
N VAL A 56 -2.10 -6.17 -5.26
CA VAL A 56 -2.82 -6.98 -6.24
C VAL A 56 -2.21 -6.83 -7.63
N VAL A 57 -2.01 -5.60 -8.12
CA VAL A 57 -1.50 -5.35 -9.47
C VAL A 57 -0.09 -5.90 -9.65
N SER A 58 0.83 -5.60 -8.72
CA SER A 58 2.21 -6.09 -8.79
C SER A 58 2.29 -7.61 -8.65
N GLY A 59 1.46 -8.21 -7.79
CA GLY A 59 1.36 -9.66 -7.64
C GLY A 59 0.89 -10.34 -8.93
N LEU A 60 -0.18 -9.83 -9.55
CA LEU A 60 -0.70 -10.33 -10.82
C LEU A 60 0.32 -10.19 -11.95
N LEU A 61 0.99 -9.04 -12.06
CA LEU A 61 2.06 -8.83 -13.04
C LEU A 61 3.20 -9.83 -12.84
N GLY A 62 3.65 -10.04 -11.60
CA GLY A 62 4.69 -11.02 -11.29
C GLY A 62 4.28 -12.45 -11.66
N LEU A 63 2.99 -12.82 -11.51
CA LEU A 63 2.48 -14.13 -11.93
C LEU A 63 2.50 -14.27 -13.46
N VAL A 64 2.10 -13.23 -14.20
CA VAL A 64 2.15 -13.19 -15.66
C VAL A 64 3.60 -13.36 -16.14
N VAL A 65 4.54 -12.61 -15.57
CA VAL A 65 5.97 -12.72 -15.90
C VAL A 65 6.48 -14.14 -15.68
N ILE A 66 6.19 -14.74 -14.52
CA ILE A 66 6.62 -16.12 -14.23
C ILE A 66 6.01 -17.12 -15.21
N ARG A 67 4.76 -16.92 -15.62
CA ARG A 67 4.02 -17.86 -16.47
C ARG A 67 4.45 -17.83 -17.94
N PHE A 68 4.84 -16.66 -18.45
CA PHE A 68 5.05 -16.43 -19.88
C PHE A 68 6.49 -16.07 -20.26
N LEU A 69 7.29 -15.51 -19.35
CA LEU A 69 8.65 -15.04 -19.64
C LEU A 69 9.75 -15.91 -19.05
N ARG A 70 9.40 -16.99 -18.35
CA ARG A 70 10.39 -17.95 -17.82
C ARG A 70 10.70 -18.98 -18.91
N PRO A 71 11.95 -19.08 -19.40
CA PRO A 71 12.33 -20.15 -20.33
C PRO A 71 12.17 -21.53 -19.67
N PRO A 72 11.94 -22.59 -20.46
CA PRO A 72 11.78 -23.96 -19.96
C PRO A 72 12.98 -24.45 -19.17
#